data_AF-A0A4Y7R7M4-F1
#
_entry.id   AF-A0A4Y7R7M4-F1
#
_cell.length_a   1.000
_cell.length_b   1.000
_cell.length_c   1.000
_cell.angle_alpha   90.00
_cell.angle_beta   90.00
_cell.angle_gamma   90.00
#
_symmetry.space_group_name_H-M   'P 1'
#
loop_
_entity.id
_entity.type
_entity.pdbx_description
1 polymer ?
#
loop_
_entity_poly.entity_id
_entity_poly.type
_entity_poly.pdbx_seq_one_letter_code
_entity_poly.pdbx_strand_id
1 'polypeptide(L)'
;MLVFSTLGNKEIEDRILSMLPNGVKFSGEMTDDCEAAFLVARSLSAGVGVKNVREWLNKITEKEIPCLVMARDTALIDYAKEKGFANENIISGVRISIKEIVQKFRDVLCADDYEIVLDNDNNYLIDLDETCEENFTAYKEPAFRETPSPEHVFNSNIQIPDTTGLISAAVFVGVKGGVGTSTVAAMACDTMDESLHLEIAGENRLPSAYCYYGRDPESMRESYVFWELAKERPPLNDHRVALLDISSSVPVGAADTLIEAAGCLVMVTDRSEIAFELTGKMLRAGFKPDILVVSAAMSGIGNGMEVYLGEYEDLLQGVQVLELPGSLDEEKAIARAQRNGEAPCGGGRSVSLDTFAGELTSAIRNVLGI
;
A
#
# COMPACT_ATOMS: atom_id res chain seq x y z
N MET A 1 -12.57 -27.14 -16.50
CA MET A 1 -11.57 -26.27 -17.15
C MET A 1 -10.69 -25.64 -16.09
N LEU A 2 -9.40 -25.90 -16.11
CA LEU A 2 -8.43 -25.29 -15.19
C LEU A 2 -7.77 -24.09 -15.88
N VAL A 3 -7.75 -22.95 -15.20
CA VAL A 3 -7.21 -21.70 -15.71
C VAL A 3 -6.02 -21.28 -14.86
N PHE A 4 -4.85 -21.08 -15.46
CA PHE A 4 -3.74 -20.45 -14.77
C PHE A 4 -4.03 -18.95 -14.57
N SER A 5 -3.95 -18.43 -13.34
CA SER A 5 -4.15 -17.00 -13.06
C SER A 5 -3.02 -16.41 -12.23
N THR A 6 -2.62 -15.18 -12.59
CA THR A 6 -1.67 -14.37 -11.81
C THR A 6 -2.35 -13.22 -11.06
N LEU A 7 -3.69 -13.19 -11.02
CA LEU A 7 -4.47 -12.13 -10.37
C LEU A 7 -4.21 -12.08 -8.86
N GLY A 8 -4.18 -13.24 -8.19
CA GLY A 8 -3.74 -13.37 -6.79
C GLY A 8 -4.71 -12.79 -5.75
N ASN A 9 -5.84 -12.23 -6.18
CA ASN A 9 -6.91 -11.73 -5.32
C ASN A 9 -8.11 -12.67 -5.37
N LYS A 10 -8.29 -13.47 -4.30
CA LYS A 10 -9.34 -14.49 -4.22
C LYS A 10 -10.76 -13.94 -4.32
N GLU A 11 -11.03 -12.74 -3.80
CA GLU A 11 -12.37 -12.17 -3.87
C GLU A 11 -12.75 -11.83 -5.31
N ILE A 12 -11.82 -11.23 -6.05
CA ILE A 12 -12.04 -10.90 -7.46
C ILE A 12 -12.09 -12.18 -8.30
N GLU A 13 -11.23 -13.15 -8.02
CA GLU A 13 -11.24 -14.48 -8.63
C GLU A 13 -12.59 -15.18 -8.45
N ASP A 14 -13.13 -15.23 -7.23
CA ASP A 14 -14.43 -15.85 -6.93
C ASP A 14 -15.58 -15.15 -7.65
N ARG A 15 -15.53 -13.81 -7.79
CA ARG A 15 -16.53 -13.05 -8.54
C ARG A 15 -16.46 -13.35 -10.04
N ILE A 16 -15.26 -13.36 -10.63
CA ILE A 16 -15.08 -13.75 -12.03
C ILE A 16 -15.60 -15.18 -12.25
N LEU A 17 -15.23 -16.13 -11.37
CA LEU A 17 -15.69 -17.52 -11.45
C LEU A 17 -17.21 -17.66 -11.31
N SER A 18 -17.85 -16.86 -10.45
CA SER A 18 -19.32 -16.85 -10.30
C SER A 18 -20.05 -16.41 -11.58
N MET A 19 -19.35 -15.67 -12.43
CA MET A 19 -19.84 -15.18 -13.72
C MET A 19 -19.29 -16.01 -14.88
N LEU A 20 -18.61 -17.14 -14.66
CA LEU A 20 -18.17 -18.06 -15.71
C LEU A 20 -19.01 -19.37 -15.67
N PRO A 21 -18.96 -20.19 -16.74
CA PRO A 21 -19.63 -21.49 -16.73
C PRO A 21 -19.19 -22.36 -15.54
N ASN A 22 -20.11 -23.19 -15.03
CA ASN A 22 -19.80 -24.11 -13.93
C ASN A 22 -18.63 -25.04 -14.30
N GLY A 23 -17.67 -25.19 -13.38
CA GLY A 23 -16.52 -26.08 -13.55
C GLY A 23 -15.23 -25.42 -14.07
N VAL A 24 -15.23 -24.10 -14.25
CA VAL A 24 -13.99 -23.30 -14.36
C VAL A 24 -13.37 -23.14 -12.98
N LYS A 25 -12.04 -23.28 -12.88
CA LYS A 25 -11.28 -23.08 -11.64
C LYS A 25 -9.98 -22.34 -11.92
N PHE A 26 -9.60 -21.40 -11.06
CA PHE A 26 -8.27 -20.78 -11.11
C PHE A 26 -7.21 -21.61 -10.39
N SER A 27 -5.99 -21.54 -10.91
CA SER A 27 -4.78 -22.11 -10.34
C SER A 27 -3.67 -21.05 -10.33
N GLY A 28 -3.01 -20.87 -9.19
CA GLY A 28 -1.81 -20.04 -9.08
C GLY A 28 -0.55 -20.70 -9.66
N GLU A 29 -0.63 -21.97 -10.05
CA GLU A 29 0.45 -22.71 -10.70
C GLU A 29 0.05 -23.14 -12.11
N MET A 30 0.95 -22.89 -13.06
CA MET A 30 0.79 -23.33 -14.44
C MET A 30 1.17 -24.82 -14.55
N THR A 31 0.16 -25.66 -14.73
CA THR A 31 0.30 -27.12 -14.86
C THR A 31 0.04 -27.55 -16.30
N ASP A 32 0.22 -28.84 -16.61
CA ASP A 32 -0.10 -29.39 -17.93
C ASP A 32 -1.62 -29.49 -18.18
N ASP A 33 -2.43 -29.45 -17.11
CA ASP A 33 -3.89 -29.52 -17.17
C ASP A 33 -4.55 -28.15 -17.38
N CYS A 34 -3.77 -27.08 -17.48
CA CYS A 34 -4.28 -25.73 -17.75
C CYS A 34 -4.73 -25.61 -19.21
N GLU A 35 -6.03 -25.36 -19.40
CA GLU A 35 -6.68 -25.21 -20.71
C GLU A 35 -6.75 -23.75 -21.17
N ALA A 36 -6.57 -22.79 -20.25
CA ALA A 36 -6.50 -21.36 -20.54
C ALA A 36 -5.64 -20.63 -19.50
N ALA A 37 -5.28 -19.38 -19.81
CA ALA A 37 -4.52 -18.51 -18.92
C ALA A 37 -5.18 -17.12 -18.80
N PHE A 38 -5.14 -16.56 -17.59
CA PHE A 38 -5.49 -15.18 -17.32
C PHE A 38 -4.30 -14.49 -16.65
N LEU A 39 -3.52 -13.77 -17.46
CA LEU A 39 -2.27 -13.16 -17.02
C LEU A 39 -2.49 -11.68 -16.74
N VAL A 40 -2.43 -11.34 -15.46
CA VAL A 40 -2.47 -9.97 -14.94
C VAL A 40 -1.08 -9.61 -14.43
N ALA A 41 -0.42 -8.65 -15.07
CA ALA A 41 0.94 -8.26 -14.69
C ALA A 41 1.19 -6.77 -14.88
N ARG A 42 1.88 -6.17 -13.90
CA ARG A 42 2.18 -4.73 -13.86
C ARG A 42 3.35 -4.34 -14.75
N SER A 43 4.37 -5.20 -14.89
CA SER A 43 5.51 -4.98 -15.78
C SER A 43 6.17 -6.30 -16.20
N LEU A 44 7.05 -6.24 -17.21
CA LEU A 44 7.92 -7.36 -17.58
C LEU A 44 8.87 -7.81 -16.44
N SER A 45 9.13 -6.93 -15.47
CA SER A 45 10.16 -7.05 -14.45
C SER A 45 9.62 -7.05 -13.00
N ALA A 46 8.32 -7.20 -12.78
CA ALA A 46 7.74 -7.16 -11.43
C ALA A 46 8.34 -8.25 -10.51
N GLY A 47 8.99 -7.80 -9.44
CA GLY A 47 9.80 -8.58 -8.50
C GLY A 47 9.03 -9.35 -7.40
N VAL A 48 9.81 -10.15 -6.67
CA VAL A 48 9.52 -11.04 -5.52
C VAL A 48 8.20 -11.83 -5.57
N GLY A 49 8.31 -13.12 -5.91
CA GLY A 49 7.21 -14.10 -5.87
C GLY A 49 6.60 -14.42 -7.24
N VAL A 50 6.82 -13.56 -8.23
CA VAL A 50 6.40 -13.77 -9.61
C VAL A 50 7.58 -14.36 -10.39
N LYS A 51 7.51 -15.65 -10.71
CA LYS A 51 8.47 -16.29 -11.63
C LYS A 51 8.34 -15.58 -12.99
N ASN A 52 9.28 -14.70 -13.31
CA ASN A 52 9.61 -14.16 -14.63
C ASN A 52 8.40 -14.18 -15.60
N VAL A 53 7.57 -13.13 -15.63
CA VAL A 53 6.36 -13.03 -16.49
C VAL A 53 6.65 -13.43 -17.95
N ARG A 54 7.87 -13.15 -18.40
CA ARG A 54 8.44 -13.60 -19.67
C ARG A 54 8.43 -15.12 -19.86
N GLU A 55 8.82 -15.88 -18.83
CA GLU A 55 8.80 -17.35 -18.82
C GLU A 55 7.38 -17.89 -18.94
N TRP A 56 6.41 -17.30 -18.24
CA TRP A 56 5.00 -17.73 -18.39
C TRP A 56 4.44 -17.39 -19.77
N LEU A 57 4.67 -16.19 -20.28
CA LEU A 57 4.26 -15.84 -21.64
C LEU A 57 4.89 -16.78 -22.67
N ASN A 58 6.17 -17.14 -22.53
CA ASN A 58 6.81 -18.12 -23.39
C ASN A 58 6.15 -19.50 -23.27
N LYS A 59 5.90 -20.00 -22.06
CA LYS A 59 5.26 -21.30 -21.85
C LYS A 59 3.82 -21.35 -22.37
N ILE A 60 3.06 -20.27 -22.17
CA ILE A 60 1.67 -20.15 -22.67
C ILE A 60 1.69 -20.19 -24.19
N THR A 61 2.63 -19.48 -24.82
CA THR A 61 2.82 -19.46 -26.28
C THR A 61 3.26 -20.84 -26.79
N GLU A 62 4.25 -21.47 -26.15
CA GLU A 62 4.77 -22.80 -26.53
C GLU A 62 3.71 -23.89 -26.44
N LYS A 63 2.79 -23.78 -25.47
CA LYS A 63 1.67 -24.71 -25.29
C LYS A 63 0.41 -24.32 -26.08
N GLU A 64 0.44 -23.23 -26.83
CA GLU A 64 -0.70 -22.68 -27.57
C GLU A 64 -1.95 -22.49 -26.70
N ILE A 65 -1.75 -22.12 -25.42
CA ILE A 65 -2.84 -21.94 -24.46
C ILE A 65 -3.52 -20.59 -24.74
N PRO A 66 -4.85 -20.56 -24.92
CA PRO A 66 -5.61 -19.31 -25.01
C PRO A 66 -5.39 -18.45 -23.78
N CYS A 67 -5.03 -17.18 -23.99
CA CYS A 67 -4.65 -16.29 -22.90
C CYS A 67 -5.27 -14.91 -23.05
N LEU A 68 -5.84 -14.41 -21.97
CA LEU A 68 -6.16 -13.00 -21.81
C LEU A 68 -5.02 -12.33 -21.03
N VAL A 69 -4.38 -11.35 -21.64
CA VAL A 69 -3.29 -10.57 -21.03
C VAL A 69 -3.82 -9.22 -20.61
N MET A 70 -3.62 -8.86 -19.34
CA MET A 70 -3.96 -7.56 -18.79
C MET A 70 -2.70 -6.91 -18.23
N ALA A 71 -2.29 -5.82 -18.85
CA ALA A 71 -0.99 -5.20 -18.63
C ALA A 71 -1.05 -3.68 -18.71
N ARG A 72 -0.22 -3.02 -17.89
CA ARG A 72 -0.02 -1.56 -17.92
C ARG A 72 1.26 -1.16 -18.64
N ASP A 73 2.33 -1.92 -18.43
CA ASP A 73 3.63 -1.70 -19.04
C ASP A 73 3.57 -1.91 -20.56
N THR A 74 3.88 -0.86 -21.31
CA THR A 74 3.97 -0.91 -22.78
C THR A 74 4.98 -1.94 -23.25
N ALA A 75 6.08 -2.15 -22.52
CA ALA A 75 7.05 -3.16 -22.89
C ALA A 75 6.48 -4.59 -22.76
N LEU A 76 5.62 -4.84 -21.77
CA LEU A 76 4.91 -6.12 -21.61
C LEU A 76 3.86 -6.33 -22.71
N ILE A 77 3.12 -5.27 -23.04
CA ILE A 77 2.13 -5.29 -24.12
C ILE A 77 2.82 -5.58 -25.46
N ASP A 78 3.92 -4.89 -25.74
CA ASP A 78 4.69 -5.08 -26.97
C ASP A 78 5.29 -6.48 -27.02
N TYR A 79 5.80 -6.98 -25.89
CA TYR A 79 6.30 -8.35 -25.79
C TYR A 79 5.22 -9.40 -26.02
N ALA A 80 3.99 -9.19 -25.52
CA ALA A 80 2.86 -10.09 -25.78
C ALA A 80 2.49 -10.07 -27.28
N LYS A 81 2.46 -8.90 -27.91
CA LYS A 81 2.23 -8.79 -29.36
C LYS A 81 3.32 -9.49 -30.17
N GLU A 82 4.59 -9.34 -29.79
CA GLU A 82 5.73 -10.05 -30.42
C GLU A 82 5.60 -11.56 -30.30
N LYS A 83 4.93 -12.06 -29.25
CA LYS A 83 4.65 -13.48 -29.03
C LYS A 83 3.42 -13.99 -29.79
N GLY A 84 2.74 -13.13 -30.53
CA GLY A 84 1.60 -13.51 -31.36
C GLY A 84 0.26 -13.49 -30.63
N PHE A 85 0.17 -12.89 -29.44
CA PHE A 85 -1.12 -12.67 -28.79
C PHE A 85 -1.94 -11.65 -29.59
N ALA A 86 -3.19 -12.00 -29.87
CA ALA A 86 -4.12 -11.14 -30.61
C ALA A 86 -4.44 -9.86 -29.81
N ASN A 87 -4.58 -8.72 -30.48
CA ASN A 87 -4.78 -7.43 -29.81
C ASN A 87 -6.07 -7.40 -28.98
N GLU A 88 -7.10 -8.09 -29.42
CA GLU A 88 -8.39 -8.26 -28.74
C GLU A 88 -8.26 -8.96 -27.38
N ASN A 89 -7.24 -9.82 -27.25
CA ASN A 89 -6.90 -10.58 -26.05
C ASN A 89 -5.89 -9.85 -25.15
N ILE A 90 -5.55 -8.60 -25.49
CA ILE A 90 -4.69 -7.74 -24.69
C ILE A 90 -5.51 -6.55 -24.18
N ILE A 91 -5.68 -6.48 -22.87
CA ILE A 91 -6.25 -5.33 -22.18
C ILE A 91 -5.10 -4.41 -21.78
N SER A 92 -5.02 -3.26 -22.45
CA SER A 92 -4.11 -2.16 -22.12
C SER A 92 -4.90 -1.07 -21.38
N GLY A 93 -4.56 -0.79 -20.12
CA GLY A 93 -5.20 0.29 -19.38
C GLY A 93 -5.22 0.11 -17.88
N VAL A 94 -5.59 1.18 -17.18
CA VAL A 94 -5.57 1.27 -15.71
C VAL A 94 -6.85 0.71 -15.08
N ARG A 95 -8.02 0.86 -15.73
CA ARG A 95 -9.32 0.43 -15.19
C ARG A 95 -10.12 -0.36 -16.22
N ILE A 96 -10.68 -1.49 -15.82
CA ILE A 96 -11.59 -2.31 -16.64
C ILE A 96 -12.63 -2.99 -15.75
N SER A 97 -13.88 -3.11 -16.18
CA SER A 97 -14.89 -3.75 -15.34
C SER A 97 -14.72 -5.28 -15.25
N ILE A 98 -15.10 -5.88 -14.12
CA ILE A 98 -15.19 -7.36 -14.00
C ILE A 98 -16.05 -7.92 -15.13
N LYS A 99 -17.14 -7.22 -15.47
CA LYS A 99 -18.05 -7.60 -16.56
C LYS A 99 -17.33 -7.64 -17.92
N GLU A 100 -16.50 -6.64 -18.20
CA GLU A 100 -15.72 -6.56 -19.43
C GLU A 100 -14.57 -7.59 -19.45
N ILE A 101 -13.95 -7.85 -18.30
CA ILE A 101 -12.99 -8.97 -18.15
C ILE A 101 -13.66 -10.30 -18.41
N VAL A 102 -14.82 -10.56 -17.79
CA VAL A 102 -15.57 -11.81 -17.99
C VAL A 102 -15.97 -11.96 -19.45
N GLN A 103 -16.37 -10.88 -20.12
CA GLN A 103 -16.71 -10.92 -21.55
C GLN A 103 -15.49 -11.30 -22.39
N LYS A 104 -14.39 -10.54 -22.28
CA LYS A 104 -13.14 -10.83 -23.02
C LYS A 104 -12.57 -12.19 -22.70
N PHE A 105 -12.68 -12.61 -21.44
CA PHE A 105 -12.18 -13.89 -21.00
C PHE A 105 -13.05 -15.03 -21.55
N ARG A 106 -14.37 -14.85 -21.62
CA ARG A 106 -15.26 -15.78 -22.32
C ARG A 106 -14.96 -15.87 -23.80
N ASP A 107 -14.67 -14.75 -24.47
CA ASP A 107 -14.28 -14.76 -25.88
C ASP A 107 -12.98 -15.56 -26.12
N VAL A 108 -12.06 -15.54 -25.15
CA VAL A 108 -10.84 -16.37 -25.12
C VAL A 108 -11.14 -17.84 -24.82
N LEU A 109 -12.12 -18.12 -23.94
CA LEU A 109 -12.46 -19.46 -23.47
C LEU A 109 -13.45 -20.23 -24.37
N CYS A 110 -14.32 -19.53 -25.08
CA CYS A 110 -15.49 -20.09 -25.76
C CYS A 110 -15.78 -19.29 -27.05
N ALA A 111 -15.01 -19.55 -28.10
CA ALA A 111 -15.18 -18.88 -29.39
C ALA A 111 -16.50 -19.20 -30.12
N ASP A 112 -17.28 -20.20 -29.67
CA ASP A 112 -18.57 -20.56 -30.24
C ASP A 112 -19.58 -20.97 -29.12
N ASP A 113 -20.82 -20.46 -29.22
CA ASP A 113 -22.07 -20.99 -28.61
C ASP A 113 -22.62 -20.52 -27.24
N TYR A 114 -22.56 -19.23 -26.84
CA TYR A 114 -23.43 -18.74 -25.74
C TYR A 114 -23.96 -17.30 -25.90
N GLU A 115 -25.28 -17.14 -25.82
CA GLU A 115 -25.97 -15.84 -25.73
C GLU A 115 -26.25 -15.52 -24.24
N ILE A 116 -25.96 -14.28 -23.80
CA ILE A 116 -25.98 -13.89 -22.39
C ILE A 116 -27.08 -12.86 -22.14
N VAL A 117 -27.96 -13.15 -21.18
CA VAL A 117 -28.88 -12.16 -20.58
C VAL A 117 -28.24 -11.66 -19.28
N LEU A 118 -27.95 -10.36 -19.21
CA LEU A 118 -27.32 -9.70 -18.07
C LEU A 118 -28.37 -8.94 -17.25
N ASP A 119 -28.40 -9.15 -15.94
CA ASP A 119 -29.16 -8.32 -15.00
C ASP A 119 -28.33 -7.09 -14.60
N ASN A 120 -28.96 -5.91 -14.52
CA ASN A 120 -28.30 -4.60 -14.66
C ASN A 120 -27.53 -4.07 -13.43
N ASP A 121 -27.44 -4.83 -12.33
CA ASP A 121 -27.14 -4.22 -11.02
C ASP A 121 -25.72 -4.40 -10.46
N ASN A 122 -24.80 -5.08 -11.16
CA ASN A 122 -23.44 -5.35 -10.62
C ASN A 122 -22.30 -4.92 -11.57
N ASN A 123 -21.93 -3.63 -11.54
CA ASN A 123 -20.72 -3.11 -12.20
C ASN A 123 -19.61 -2.89 -11.17
N TYR A 124 -18.70 -3.86 -11.04
CA TYR A 124 -17.44 -3.69 -10.31
C TYR A 124 -16.31 -3.37 -11.30
N LEU A 125 -15.42 -2.44 -10.94
CA LEU A 125 -14.21 -2.12 -11.69
C LEU A 125 -13.02 -2.88 -11.08
N ILE A 126 -12.15 -3.41 -11.94
CA ILE A 126 -10.80 -3.87 -11.60
C ILE A 126 -9.88 -2.74 -12.02
N ASP A 127 -9.36 -2.03 -11.03
CA ASP A 127 -8.27 -1.08 -11.22
C ASP A 127 -6.94 -1.82 -11.09
N LEU A 128 -6.10 -1.82 -12.13
CA LEU A 128 -4.72 -2.31 -12.01
C LEU A 128 -3.90 -1.44 -11.05
N ASP A 129 -4.40 -0.24 -10.74
CA ASP A 129 -3.88 0.68 -9.73
C ASP A 129 -4.53 0.52 -8.35
N GLU A 130 -5.47 -0.42 -8.11
CA GLU A 130 -6.19 -0.51 -6.82
C GLU A 130 -5.25 -0.82 -5.62
N THR A 131 -4.79 0.25 -4.99
CA THR A 131 -5.14 0.60 -3.61
C THR A 131 -6.64 0.87 -3.51
N CYS A 132 -7.29 0.45 -2.42
CA CYS A 132 -8.67 0.81 -2.07
C CYS A 132 -8.91 2.32 -2.22
N GLU A 133 -9.74 2.75 -3.19
CA GLU A 133 -10.32 4.09 -3.24
C GLU A 133 -11.84 3.98 -3.00
N GLU A 134 -12.32 4.44 -1.85
CA GLU A 134 -13.71 4.88 -1.71
C GLU A 134 -13.76 6.41 -1.56
N ASN A 135 -14.47 7.05 -2.49
CA ASN A 135 -15.11 8.36 -2.41
C ASN A 135 -14.24 9.63 -2.19
N PHE A 136 -13.56 10.09 -3.23
CA PHE A 136 -13.21 11.52 -3.37
C PHE A 136 -14.30 12.27 -4.15
N THR A 137 -15.29 12.82 -3.45
CA THR A 137 -16.08 13.94 -3.99
C THR A 137 -15.31 15.24 -3.82
N ALA A 138 -15.26 16.03 -4.89
CA ALA A 138 -14.63 17.34 -5.04
C ALA A 138 -14.38 18.12 -3.74
N TYR A 139 -13.10 18.38 -3.47
CA TYR A 139 -12.64 19.38 -2.49
C TYR A 139 -13.37 20.71 -2.74
N LYS A 140 -14.16 21.15 -1.76
CA LYS A 140 -14.43 22.58 -1.58
C LYS A 140 -13.25 23.16 -0.83
N GLU A 141 -12.75 24.29 -1.32
CA GLU A 141 -11.66 25.07 -0.72
C GLU A 141 -11.82 25.18 0.81
N PRO A 142 -10.78 24.87 1.61
CA PRO A 142 -10.77 25.24 3.00
C PRO A 142 -10.67 26.77 3.10
N ALA A 143 -11.58 27.37 3.86
CA ALA A 143 -11.60 28.78 4.15
C ALA A 143 -10.26 29.22 4.75
N PHE A 144 -9.78 30.37 4.26
CA PHE A 144 -8.61 31.09 4.75
C PHE A 144 -8.52 31.07 6.28
N ARG A 145 -7.29 30.90 6.80
CA ARG A 145 -6.93 31.21 8.18
C ARG A 145 -7.20 32.69 8.47
N GLU A 146 -8.40 32.99 8.94
CA GLU A 146 -8.62 34.06 9.91
C GLU A 146 -8.97 33.40 11.24
N THR A 147 -8.21 33.70 12.28
CA THR A 147 -8.49 33.29 13.67
C THR A 147 -9.91 33.67 14.08
N PRO A 148 -10.82 32.72 14.39
CA PRO A 148 -12.12 33.06 14.93
C PRO A 148 -12.16 32.94 16.45
N SER A 149 -12.81 33.93 17.06
CA SER A 149 -13.23 34.00 18.46
C SER A 149 -13.95 32.74 18.97
N PRO A 150 -13.89 32.46 20.28
CA PRO A 150 -14.50 31.29 20.86
C PRO A 150 -16.00 31.51 20.98
N GLU A 151 -16.77 30.83 20.16
CA GLU A 151 -18.14 30.39 20.41
C GLU A 151 -18.64 29.82 19.08
N HIS A 152 -18.76 28.50 18.97
CA HIS A 152 -19.87 27.79 18.32
C HIS A 152 -19.75 26.29 18.66
N VAL A 153 -20.84 25.80 19.22
CA VAL A 153 -21.05 24.54 19.96
C VAL A 153 -20.70 23.28 19.14
N PHE A 154 -19.73 22.50 19.64
CA PHE A 154 -19.45 21.13 19.19
C PHE A 154 -20.39 20.13 19.88
N ASN A 155 -20.87 19.15 19.10
CA ASN A 155 -21.55 17.95 19.60
C ASN A 155 -20.55 17.10 20.40
N SER A 156 -20.84 16.87 21.69
CA SER A 156 -19.86 16.60 22.75
C SER A 156 -19.61 15.12 23.09
N ASN A 157 -19.47 14.23 22.10
CA ASN A 157 -19.16 12.82 22.37
C ASN A 157 -17.79 12.32 21.84
N ILE A 158 -16.90 13.22 21.41
CA ILE A 158 -15.49 12.87 21.24
C ILE A 158 -14.80 13.22 22.56
N GLN A 159 -14.52 12.20 23.39
CA GLN A 159 -13.70 12.36 24.58
C GLN A 159 -12.26 12.71 24.15
N ILE A 160 -11.90 13.98 24.25
CA ILE A 160 -10.50 14.42 24.18
C ILE A 160 -9.84 13.99 25.50
N PRO A 161 -8.75 13.21 25.47
CA PRO A 161 -8.18 12.59 26.66
C PRO A 161 -7.49 13.59 27.58
N ASP A 162 -7.61 13.30 28.89
CA ASP A 162 -6.89 13.92 30.00
C ASP A 162 -5.37 13.76 29.82
N THR A 163 -4.61 14.86 29.95
CA THR A 163 -3.19 14.97 29.57
C THR A 163 -2.20 14.83 30.73
N THR A 164 -2.64 14.29 31.87
CA THR A 164 -1.73 14.00 32.99
C THR A 164 -0.83 12.80 32.67
N GLY A 165 0.35 13.09 32.10
CA GLY A 165 1.36 12.12 31.67
C GLY A 165 1.58 12.22 30.15
N LEU A 166 2.11 13.35 29.68
CA LEU A 166 2.16 13.73 28.26
C LEU A 166 2.80 12.64 27.39
N ILE A 167 1.95 11.92 26.66
CA ILE A 167 2.36 11.04 25.55
C ILE A 167 2.61 11.94 24.35
N SER A 168 3.85 12.05 23.91
CA SER A 168 4.17 12.72 22.64
C SER A 168 3.76 11.79 21.49
N ALA A 169 3.07 12.30 20.48
CA ALA A 169 2.57 11.48 19.38
C ALA A 169 3.22 11.87 18.05
N ALA A 170 3.74 10.88 17.33
CA ALA A 170 4.16 11.01 15.94
C ALA A 170 3.23 10.18 15.05
N VAL A 171 2.69 10.79 14.00
CA VAL A 171 1.81 10.14 13.03
C VAL A 171 2.61 9.75 11.79
N PHE A 172 2.43 8.52 11.34
CA PHE A 172 2.98 7.99 10.11
C PHE A 172 1.86 7.82 9.09
N VAL A 173 2.03 8.44 7.92
CA VAL A 173 1.11 8.31 6.78
C VAL A 173 1.88 7.94 5.53
N GLY A 174 1.42 6.92 4.82
CA GLY A 174 1.91 6.62 3.47
C GLY A 174 1.17 7.44 2.43
N VAL A 175 1.87 7.98 1.43
CA VAL A 175 1.21 8.66 0.29
C VAL A 175 0.36 7.69 -0.55
N LYS A 176 0.62 6.38 -0.43
CA LYS A 176 -0.20 5.28 -0.94
C LYS A 176 0.10 4.00 -0.16
N GLY A 177 -0.69 2.95 -0.41
CA GLY A 177 -0.38 1.60 0.08
C GLY A 177 0.95 1.06 -0.46
N GLY A 178 1.67 0.31 0.37
CA GLY A 178 2.89 -0.42 -0.03
C GLY A 178 4.18 0.41 -0.11
N VAL A 179 4.18 1.67 0.33
CA VAL A 179 5.41 2.50 0.40
C VAL A 179 6.33 2.15 1.59
N GLY A 180 5.86 1.28 2.49
CA GLY A 180 6.63 0.83 3.66
C GLY A 180 6.37 1.62 4.94
N THR A 181 5.23 2.32 5.07
CA THR A 181 4.89 3.11 6.27
C THR A 181 5.04 2.31 7.57
N SER A 182 4.44 1.13 7.65
CA SER A 182 4.53 0.25 8.82
C SER A 182 5.96 -0.23 9.10
N THR A 183 6.78 -0.42 8.06
CA THR A 183 8.20 -0.74 8.19
C THR A 183 8.96 0.41 8.86
N VAL A 184 8.71 1.64 8.40
CA VAL A 184 9.33 2.86 8.92
C VAL A 184 8.90 3.12 10.35
N ALA A 185 7.61 2.99 10.66
CA ALA A 185 7.08 3.10 12.02
C ALA A 185 7.67 2.02 12.95
N ALA A 186 7.81 0.78 12.48
CA ALA A 186 8.43 -0.29 13.25
C ALA A 186 9.91 -0.05 13.53
N MET A 187 10.66 0.51 12.57
CA MET A 187 12.05 0.93 12.79
C MET A 187 12.16 2.03 13.84
N ALA A 188 11.32 3.07 13.75
CA ALA A 188 11.30 4.14 14.76
C ALA A 188 10.96 3.59 16.15
N CYS A 189 9.98 2.68 16.25
CA CYS A 189 9.56 2.08 17.51
C CYS A 189 10.68 1.30 18.18
N ASP A 190 11.44 0.49 17.42
CA ASP A 190 12.48 -0.37 17.97
C ASP A 190 13.67 0.43 18.53
N THR A 191 13.94 1.62 18.00
CA THR A 191 15.02 2.51 18.47
C THR A 191 14.56 3.59 19.45
N MET A 192 13.25 3.76 19.65
CA MET A 192 12.70 4.80 20.52
C MET A 192 12.29 4.23 21.88
N ASP A 193 12.99 4.69 22.93
CA ASP A 193 12.73 4.27 24.31
C ASP A 193 11.29 4.59 24.76
N GLU A 194 10.70 3.68 25.52
CA GLU A 194 9.34 3.82 26.08
C GLU A 194 8.27 4.15 25.02
N SER A 195 8.49 3.75 23.76
CA SER A 195 7.56 3.97 22.65
C SER A 195 6.56 2.84 22.46
N LEU A 196 5.41 3.18 21.87
CA LEU A 196 4.35 2.27 21.47
C LEU A 196 4.06 2.48 19.98
N HIS A 197 4.12 1.43 19.18
CA HIS A 197 3.59 1.45 17.82
C HIS A 197 2.10 1.08 17.84
N LEU A 198 1.25 2.05 17.54
CA LEU A 198 -0.19 1.89 17.44
C LEU A 198 -0.61 1.88 15.97
N GLU A 199 -0.88 0.71 15.40
CA GLU A 199 -1.43 0.59 14.04
C GLU A 199 -2.94 0.85 14.08
N ILE A 200 -3.40 1.87 13.37
CA ILE A 200 -4.79 2.32 13.35
C ILE A 200 -5.40 1.97 11.99
N ALA A 201 -6.52 1.27 11.99
CA ALA A 201 -7.21 0.89 10.76
C ALA A 201 -8.73 1.10 10.80
N GLY A 202 -9.31 1.26 9.62
CA GLY A 202 -10.76 1.20 9.42
C GLY A 202 -11.34 -0.20 9.65
N GLU A 203 -12.66 -0.29 9.61
CA GLU A 203 -13.42 -1.50 9.91
C GLU A 203 -12.99 -2.69 9.01
N ASN A 204 -12.93 -3.89 9.58
CA ASN A 204 -12.61 -5.14 8.88
C ASN A 204 -11.22 -5.21 8.21
N ARG A 205 -10.28 -4.31 8.54
CA ARG A 205 -8.89 -4.43 8.07
C ARG A 205 -8.09 -5.32 9.01
N LEU A 206 -7.24 -6.18 8.45
CA LEU A 206 -6.25 -6.93 9.21
C LEU A 206 -5.01 -6.06 9.53
N PRO A 207 -4.38 -6.26 10.70
CA PRO A 207 -3.10 -5.63 11.02
C PRO A 207 -2.03 -6.10 10.04
N SER A 208 -1.15 -5.19 9.65
CA SER A 208 -0.04 -5.45 8.73
C SER A 208 1.32 -5.34 9.41
N ALA A 209 1.44 -4.49 10.42
CA ALA A 209 2.69 -4.24 11.12
C ALA A 209 3.04 -5.34 12.14
N TYR A 210 2.09 -6.19 12.55
CA TYR A 210 2.31 -7.25 13.55
C TYR A 210 3.50 -8.16 13.22
N CYS A 211 3.79 -8.36 11.94
CA CYS A 211 4.89 -9.18 11.45
C CYS A 211 6.29 -8.68 11.88
N TYR A 212 6.40 -7.46 12.42
CA TYR A 212 7.62 -6.93 13.02
C TYR A 212 7.70 -7.14 14.54
N TYR A 213 6.64 -7.65 15.16
CA TYR A 213 6.51 -7.71 16.62
C TYR A 213 6.25 -9.12 17.15
N GLY A 214 5.88 -10.07 16.30
CA GLY A 214 5.69 -11.47 16.65
C GLY A 214 5.51 -12.33 15.41
N ARG A 215 5.60 -13.65 15.57
CA ARG A 215 5.37 -14.60 14.46
C ARG A 215 3.90 -14.78 14.13
N ASP A 216 3.05 -14.50 15.11
CA ASP A 216 1.61 -14.55 15.01
C ASP A 216 1.01 -13.39 15.84
N PRO A 217 -0.26 -13.02 15.61
CA PRO A 217 -0.92 -11.96 16.35
C PRO A 217 -1.04 -12.20 17.86
N GLU A 218 -0.90 -13.44 18.33
CA GLU A 218 -1.03 -13.78 19.77
C GLU A 218 0.30 -13.61 20.52
N SER A 219 1.42 -13.56 19.81
CA SER A 219 2.80 -13.49 20.36
C SER A 219 3.47 -12.14 20.14
N MET A 220 2.70 -11.08 19.94
CA MET A 220 3.23 -9.74 19.69
C MET A 220 3.87 -9.13 20.94
N ARG A 221 5.00 -8.45 20.76
CA ARG A 221 5.64 -7.62 21.80
C ARG A 221 4.67 -6.55 22.32
N GLU A 222 4.77 -6.23 23.61
CA GLU A 222 3.94 -5.20 24.28
C GLU A 222 4.08 -3.79 23.66
N SER A 223 5.18 -3.53 22.93
CA SER A 223 5.42 -2.29 22.21
C SER A 223 4.61 -2.12 20.92
N TYR A 224 3.69 -3.03 20.61
CA TYR A 224 2.78 -2.94 19.47
C TYR A 224 1.33 -3.21 19.86
N VAL A 225 0.44 -2.38 19.34
CA VAL A 225 -1.01 -2.53 19.49
C VAL A 225 -1.69 -2.26 18.15
N PHE A 226 -2.67 -3.09 17.81
CA PHE A 226 -3.60 -2.85 16.72
C PHE A 226 -4.90 -2.25 17.24
N TRP A 227 -5.33 -1.14 16.64
CA TRP A 227 -6.59 -0.48 16.95
C TRP A 227 -7.46 -0.33 15.70
N GLU A 228 -8.54 -1.08 15.68
CA GLU A 228 -9.64 -0.85 14.76
C GLU A 228 -10.48 0.33 15.26
N LEU A 229 -10.59 1.40 14.46
CA LEU A 229 -11.16 2.68 14.87
C LEU A 229 -12.62 2.58 15.36
N ALA A 230 -13.36 1.57 14.90
CA ALA A 230 -14.74 1.29 15.34
C ALA A 230 -14.83 0.73 16.79
N LYS A 231 -13.70 0.28 17.36
CA LYS A 231 -13.61 -0.30 18.70
C LYS A 231 -13.13 0.72 19.72
N GLU A 232 -13.38 0.40 20.99
CA GLU A 232 -12.84 1.18 22.10
C GLU A 232 -11.32 1.33 21.99
N ARG A 233 -10.84 2.53 22.30
CA ARG A 233 -9.42 2.86 22.24
C ARG A 233 -8.65 1.94 23.20
N PRO A 234 -7.53 1.33 22.75
CA PRO A 234 -6.72 0.51 23.63
C PRO A 234 -6.00 1.36 24.68
N PRO A 235 -5.69 0.80 25.85
CA PRO A 235 -4.85 1.47 26.84
C PRO A 235 -3.45 1.71 26.25
N LEU A 236 -2.90 2.90 26.46
CA LEU A 236 -1.54 3.24 26.02
C LEU A 236 -0.45 2.91 27.07
N ASN A 237 -0.83 2.30 28.19
CA ASN A 237 0.05 1.91 29.30
C ASN A 237 1.01 3.05 29.74
N ASP A 238 2.18 2.72 30.28
CA ASP A 238 3.20 3.66 30.76
C ASP A 238 4.09 4.23 29.62
N HIS A 239 3.68 4.08 28.35
CA HIS A 239 4.45 4.56 27.19
C HIS A 239 4.45 6.08 27.11
N ARG A 240 5.61 6.67 26.80
CA ARG A 240 5.78 8.13 26.69
C ARG A 240 5.69 8.66 25.27
N VAL A 241 5.89 7.79 24.28
CA VAL A 241 5.76 8.17 22.87
C VAL A 241 4.85 7.20 22.14
N ALA A 242 3.85 7.71 21.44
CA ALA A 242 2.98 6.92 20.57
C ALA A 242 3.33 7.17 19.11
N LEU A 243 3.64 6.11 18.38
CA LEU A 243 3.87 6.09 16.95
C LEU A 243 2.60 5.59 16.27
N LEU A 244 1.81 6.51 15.73
CA LEU A 244 0.50 6.24 15.16
C LEU A 244 0.67 5.89 13.68
N ASP A 245 0.60 4.61 13.32
CA ASP A 245 0.63 4.15 11.92
C ASP A 245 -0.80 4.13 11.36
N ILE A 246 -1.12 5.16 10.57
CA ILE A 246 -2.47 5.36 10.05
C ILE A 246 -2.61 4.63 8.70
N SER A 247 -3.42 3.58 8.72
CA SER A 247 -3.86 2.87 7.52
C SER A 247 -4.58 3.79 6.52
N SER A 248 -4.41 3.51 5.22
CA SER A 248 -5.21 4.11 4.15
C SER A 248 -6.71 3.78 4.23
N SER A 249 -7.12 2.80 5.04
CA SER A 249 -8.54 2.50 5.30
C SER A 249 -9.16 3.36 6.40
N VAL A 250 -8.39 4.21 7.09
CA VAL A 250 -8.95 5.16 8.06
C VAL A 250 -9.69 6.28 7.31
N PRO A 251 -10.94 6.59 7.68
CA PRO A 251 -11.67 7.70 7.06
C PRO A 251 -10.91 9.02 7.18
N VAL A 252 -10.90 9.82 6.10
CA VAL A 252 -10.10 11.05 6.00
C VAL A 252 -10.30 11.98 7.20
N GLY A 253 -11.55 12.26 7.60
CA GLY A 253 -11.81 13.14 8.75
C GLY A 253 -11.26 12.62 10.09
N ALA A 254 -11.16 11.30 10.26
CA ALA A 254 -10.52 10.72 11.44
C ALA A 254 -8.99 10.79 11.35
N ALA A 255 -8.42 10.55 10.16
CA ALA A 255 -7.00 10.73 9.91
C ALA A 255 -6.57 12.18 10.15
N ASP A 256 -7.33 13.16 9.64
CA ASP A 256 -7.08 14.60 9.84
C ASP A 256 -7.06 14.94 11.33
N THR A 257 -8.04 14.45 12.09
CA THR A 257 -8.09 14.67 13.55
C THR A 257 -6.85 14.11 14.26
N LEU A 258 -6.39 12.92 13.86
CA LEU A 258 -5.20 12.29 14.43
C LEU A 258 -3.92 13.05 14.05
N ILE A 259 -3.82 13.52 12.82
CA ILE A 259 -2.71 14.32 12.32
C ILE A 259 -2.65 15.67 13.04
N GLU A 260 -3.78 16.37 13.18
CA GLU A 260 -3.87 17.66 13.88
C GLU A 260 -3.54 17.56 15.36
N ALA A 261 -3.85 16.43 16.00
CA ALA A 261 -3.54 16.18 17.39
C ALA A 261 -2.08 15.73 17.63
N ALA A 262 -1.36 15.31 16.58
CA ALA A 262 0.00 14.83 16.69
C ALA A 262 1.01 15.97 16.72
N GLY A 263 2.11 15.78 17.45
CA GLY A 263 3.20 16.75 17.52
C GLY A 263 4.22 16.60 16.39
N CYS A 264 4.16 15.51 15.63
CA CYS A 264 5.06 15.22 14.51
C CYS A 264 4.32 14.45 13.42
N LEU A 265 4.42 14.91 12.18
CA LEU A 265 3.90 14.24 11.00
C LEU A 265 5.06 13.67 10.16
N VAL A 266 5.10 12.35 10.06
CA VAL A 266 6.00 11.59 9.19
C VAL A 266 5.23 11.11 7.97
N MET A 267 5.57 11.64 6.79
CA MET A 267 5.03 11.18 5.52
C MET A 267 6.02 10.24 4.84
N VAL A 268 5.54 9.07 4.41
CA VAL A 268 6.35 8.04 3.76
C VAL A 268 5.95 7.93 2.29
N THR A 269 6.94 7.97 1.42
CA THR A 269 6.82 7.78 -0.03
C THR A 269 7.80 6.73 -0.53
N ASP A 270 7.71 6.33 -1.79
CA ASP A 270 8.67 5.43 -2.45
C ASP A 270 9.20 6.04 -3.76
N ARG A 271 10.03 5.28 -4.47
CA ARG A 271 10.65 5.72 -5.73
C ARG A 271 9.74 5.66 -6.96
N SER A 272 8.51 5.16 -6.81
CA SER A 272 7.59 5.05 -7.95
C SER A 272 7.10 6.42 -8.40
N GLU A 273 6.88 6.57 -9.71
CA GLU A 273 6.35 7.79 -10.31
C GLU A 273 5.00 8.18 -9.70
N ILE A 274 4.16 7.20 -9.37
CA ILE A 274 2.86 7.43 -8.73
C ILE A 274 3.03 8.06 -7.35
N ALA A 275 3.92 7.51 -6.51
CA ALA A 275 4.17 8.06 -5.18
C ALA A 275 4.75 9.47 -5.26
N PHE A 276 5.63 9.71 -6.23
CA PHE A 276 6.20 11.02 -6.51
C PHE A 276 5.10 12.03 -6.87
N GLU A 277 4.25 11.72 -7.85
CA GLU A 277 3.14 12.59 -8.24
C GLU A 277 2.16 12.87 -7.09
N LEU A 278 1.81 11.84 -6.30
CA LEU A 278 0.93 11.98 -5.14
C LEU A 278 1.55 12.87 -4.06
N THR A 279 2.83 12.66 -3.75
CA THR A 279 3.60 13.52 -2.85
C THR A 279 3.53 14.97 -3.32
N GLY A 280 3.81 15.22 -4.61
CA GLY A 280 3.76 16.56 -5.18
C GLY A 280 2.36 17.18 -5.17
N LYS A 281 1.28 16.38 -5.28
CA LYS A 281 -0.10 16.86 -5.14
C LYS A 281 -0.40 17.25 -3.68
N MET A 282 -0.02 16.42 -2.73
CA MET A 282 -0.22 16.67 -1.29
C MET A 282 0.53 17.91 -0.83
N LEU A 283 1.82 18.03 -1.18
CA LEU A 283 2.65 19.20 -0.84
C LEU A 283 2.06 20.49 -1.44
N ARG A 284 1.64 20.46 -2.71
CA ARG A 284 1.00 21.62 -3.37
C ARG A 284 -0.36 21.99 -2.78
N ALA A 285 -1.07 21.03 -2.20
CA ALA A 285 -2.30 21.27 -1.44
C ALA A 285 -2.03 21.84 -0.03
N GLY A 286 -0.78 22.02 0.36
CA GLY A 286 -0.38 22.53 1.67
C GLY A 286 -0.24 21.45 2.75
N PHE A 287 -0.37 20.17 2.39
CA PHE A 287 -0.10 19.08 3.32
C PHE A 287 1.40 18.90 3.47
N LYS A 288 1.96 19.53 4.50
CA LYS A 288 3.40 19.61 4.74
C LYS A 288 3.79 18.75 5.94
N PRO A 289 4.56 17.66 5.74
CA PRO A 289 5.06 16.87 6.87
C PRO A 289 6.20 17.59 7.58
N ASP A 290 6.49 17.19 8.81
CA ASP A 290 7.74 17.56 9.48
C ASP A 290 8.91 16.74 8.94
N ILE A 291 8.63 15.47 8.63
CA ILE A 291 9.60 14.50 8.11
C ILE A 291 9.04 13.83 6.86
N LEU A 292 9.77 13.89 5.75
CA LEU A 292 9.49 13.11 4.55
C LEU A 292 10.49 11.96 4.44
N VAL A 293 10.00 10.72 4.45
CA VAL A 293 10.82 9.53 4.23
C VAL A 293 10.64 9.04 2.80
N VAL A 294 11.71 9.02 2.02
CA VAL A 294 11.75 8.42 0.68
C VAL A 294 12.27 6.99 0.80
N SER A 295 11.39 6.02 0.57
CA SER A 295 11.68 4.60 0.70
C SER A 295 12.31 4.05 -0.57
N ALA A 296 13.63 3.81 -0.53
CA ALA A 296 14.33 3.10 -1.60
C ALA A 296 14.22 1.57 -1.46
N ALA A 297 13.92 1.07 -0.25
CA ALA A 297 13.80 -0.36 0.04
C ALA A 297 12.55 -1.02 -0.54
N MET A 298 11.53 -0.24 -0.89
CA MET A 298 10.33 -0.77 -1.51
C MET A 298 10.47 -0.71 -3.04
N SER A 299 9.93 -1.73 -3.70
CA SER A 299 10.08 -1.94 -5.15
C SER A 299 9.67 -0.69 -5.94
N GLY A 300 10.63 -0.07 -6.62
CA GLY A 300 10.41 1.06 -7.51
C GLY A 300 11.71 1.49 -8.17
N ILE A 301 11.76 1.46 -9.51
CA ILE A 301 12.79 2.17 -10.27
C ILE A 301 12.23 3.58 -10.48
N GLY A 302 12.96 4.60 -10.06
CA GLY A 302 12.52 5.97 -10.26
C GLY A 302 13.15 6.96 -9.29
N ASN A 303 12.34 7.92 -8.87
CA ASN A 303 12.75 9.17 -8.24
C ASN A 303 13.33 8.90 -6.84
N GLY A 304 14.66 8.98 -6.72
CA GLY A 304 15.34 8.93 -5.43
C GLY A 304 15.16 10.20 -4.62
N MET A 305 15.67 10.22 -3.39
CA MET A 305 15.57 11.39 -2.51
C MET A 305 16.04 12.69 -3.18
N GLU A 306 17.10 12.61 -3.99
CA GLU A 306 17.66 13.73 -4.75
C GLU A 306 16.65 14.37 -5.72
N VAL A 307 15.75 13.57 -6.29
CA VAL A 307 14.72 14.06 -7.23
C VAL A 307 13.59 14.75 -6.45
N TYR A 308 13.16 14.19 -5.32
CA TYR A 308 12.19 14.84 -4.44
C TYR A 308 12.70 16.19 -3.93
N LEU A 309 13.96 16.24 -3.50
CA LEU A 309 14.60 17.47 -3.04
C LEU A 309 14.71 18.51 -4.16
N GLY A 310 15.07 18.09 -5.37
CA GLY A 310 15.18 19.00 -6.51
C GLY A 310 13.84 19.55 -7.00
N GLU A 311 12.83 18.69 -7.15
CA GLU A 311 11.55 19.12 -7.76
C GLU A 311 10.58 19.77 -6.77
N TYR A 312 10.72 19.48 -5.48
CA TYR A 312 9.87 20.05 -4.44
C TYR A 312 10.64 20.94 -3.46
N GLU A 313 11.82 21.45 -3.83
CA GLU A 313 12.70 22.27 -2.98
C GLU A 313 11.93 23.36 -2.22
N ASP A 314 11.14 24.16 -2.92
CA ASP A 314 10.36 25.26 -2.35
C ASP A 314 9.27 24.78 -1.39
N LEU A 315 8.68 23.62 -1.65
CA LEU A 315 7.61 23.04 -0.84
C LEU A 315 8.13 22.33 0.40
N LEU A 316 9.37 21.83 0.34
CA LEU A 316 10.04 21.07 1.38
C LEU A 316 10.90 21.93 2.32
N GLN A 317 10.85 23.27 2.20
CA GLN A 317 11.58 24.15 3.11
C GLN A 317 11.22 23.88 4.58
N GLY A 318 12.20 23.53 5.41
CA GLY A 318 11.98 23.20 6.83
C GLY A 318 11.38 21.81 7.08
N VAL A 319 11.21 20.99 6.05
CA VAL A 319 10.91 19.55 6.16
C VAL A 319 12.23 18.79 6.22
N GLN A 320 12.37 17.87 7.17
CA GLN A 320 13.51 16.96 7.20
C GLN A 320 13.25 15.81 6.22
N VAL A 321 14.10 15.68 5.19
CA VAL A 321 13.99 14.59 4.22
C VAL A 321 15.00 13.51 4.54
N LEU A 322 14.54 12.26 4.68
CA LEU A 322 15.35 11.09 4.98
C LEU A 322 15.14 10.03 3.89
N GLU A 323 16.16 9.22 3.62
CA GLU A 323 16.06 8.09 2.71
C GLU A 323 16.18 6.78 3.48
N LEU A 324 15.19 5.89 3.35
CA LEU A 324 15.32 4.51 3.81
C LEU A 324 16.13 3.74 2.76
N PRO A 325 17.35 3.26 3.07
CA PRO A 325 18.21 2.60 2.10
C PRO A 325 17.59 1.30 1.58
N GLY A 326 17.82 1.01 0.30
CA GLY A 326 17.15 -0.08 -0.41
C GLY A 326 18.05 -0.86 -1.35
N SER A 327 19.23 -1.29 -0.91
CA SER A 327 19.96 -2.30 -1.67
C SER A 327 19.33 -3.68 -1.46
N LEU A 328 19.76 -4.67 -2.24
CA LEU A 328 19.31 -6.05 -2.12
C LEU A 328 19.49 -6.61 -0.70
N ASP A 329 20.49 -6.14 0.04
CA ASP A 329 20.75 -6.61 1.40
C ASP A 329 19.75 -6.00 2.41
N GLU A 330 19.40 -4.72 2.28
CA GLU A 330 18.34 -4.08 3.07
C GLU A 330 16.97 -4.71 2.81
N GLU A 331 16.61 -4.95 1.54
CA GLU A 331 15.37 -5.64 1.18
C GLU A 331 15.28 -7.03 1.81
N LYS A 332 16.37 -7.82 1.72
CA LYS A 332 16.45 -9.14 2.35
C LYS A 332 16.36 -9.06 3.87
N ALA A 333 16.98 -8.05 4.49
CA ALA A 333 16.93 -7.84 5.93
C ALA A 333 15.49 -7.56 6.38
N ILE A 334 14.77 -6.66 5.69
CA ILE A 334 13.36 -6.35 5.99
C ILE A 334 12.48 -7.59 5.79
N ALA A 335 12.61 -8.28 4.65
CA ALA A 335 11.82 -9.48 4.38
C ALA A 335 12.13 -10.64 5.34
N ARG A 336 13.35 -10.70 5.88
CA ARG A 336 13.72 -11.66 6.93
C ARG A 336 13.10 -11.27 8.27
N ALA A 337 13.12 -9.99 8.62
CA ALA A 337 12.50 -9.47 9.84
C ALA A 337 11.00 -9.79 9.89
N GLN A 338 10.27 -9.49 8.81
CA GLN A 338 8.84 -9.84 8.66
C GLN A 338 8.57 -11.34 8.86
N ARG A 339 9.37 -12.20 8.23
CA ARG A 339 9.21 -13.66 8.36
C ARG A 339 9.50 -14.19 9.75
N ASN A 340 10.37 -13.51 10.49
CA ASN A 340 10.80 -13.96 11.80
C ASN A 340 9.97 -13.39 12.95
N GLY A 341 9.13 -12.37 12.70
CA GLY A 341 8.43 -11.66 13.77
C GLY A 341 9.34 -10.68 14.51
N GLU A 342 10.32 -10.10 13.84
CA GLU A 342 11.39 -9.30 14.43
C GLU A 342 11.40 -7.88 13.85
N ALA A 343 11.95 -6.91 14.59
CA ALA A 343 12.12 -5.56 14.06
C ALA A 343 13.02 -5.55 12.81
N PRO A 344 12.78 -4.61 11.86
CA PRO A 344 13.60 -4.48 10.66
C PRO A 344 15.06 -4.07 10.96
N CYS A 345 15.26 -3.26 12.00
CA CYS A 345 16.56 -2.85 12.51
C CYS A 345 17.00 -3.71 13.71
N GLY A 346 18.24 -3.53 14.14
CA GLY A 346 18.87 -4.28 15.21
C GLY A 346 19.38 -5.66 14.78
N GLY A 347 20.05 -6.34 15.71
CA GLY A 347 20.53 -7.71 15.51
C GLY A 347 21.66 -7.89 14.47
N GLY A 348 22.30 -6.79 14.04
CA GLY A 348 23.43 -6.81 13.11
C GLY A 348 23.06 -7.20 11.67
N ARG A 349 21.80 -6.96 11.25
CA ARG A 349 21.28 -7.38 9.93
C ARG A 349 21.66 -6.42 8.80
N SER A 350 21.61 -5.11 9.04
CA SER A 350 22.10 -4.07 8.13
C SER A 350 22.45 -2.81 8.92
N VAL A 351 23.70 -2.36 8.77
CA VAL A 351 24.18 -1.09 9.38
C VAL A 351 23.43 0.11 8.80
N SER A 352 23.03 0.05 7.52
CA SER A 352 22.28 1.11 6.85
C SER A 352 20.89 1.28 7.46
N LEU A 353 20.20 0.18 7.76
CA LEU A 353 18.90 0.22 8.43
C LEU A 353 19.00 0.74 9.86
N ASP A 354 20.03 0.31 10.60
CA ASP A 354 20.28 0.78 11.97
C ASP A 354 20.57 2.29 12.00
N THR A 355 21.35 2.77 11.03
CA THR A 355 21.66 4.20 10.88
C THR A 355 20.39 5.00 10.57
N PHE A 356 19.60 4.56 9.58
CA PHE A 356 18.34 5.21 9.23
C PHE A 356 17.36 5.26 10.41
N ALA A 357 17.18 4.16 11.16
CA ALA A 357 16.29 4.12 12.31
C ALA A 357 16.71 5.12 13.41
N GLY A 358 18.02 5.25 13.66
CA GLY A 358 18.58 6.25 14.56
C GLY A 358 18.37 7.69 14.11
N GLU A 359 18.56 7.97 12.81
CA GLU A 359 18.31 9.28 12.22
C GLU A 359 16.83 9.68 12.28
N LEU A 360 15.94 8.75 11.92
CA LEU A 360 14.49 8.94 12.00
C LEU A 360 14.03 9.21 13.43
N THR A 361 14.49 8.41 14.38
CA THR A 361 14.16 8.60 15.80
C THR A 361 14.65 9.94 16.32
N SER A 362 15.86 10.34 15.94
CA SER A 362 16.42 11.64 16.31
C SER A 362 15.62 12.79 15.70
N ALA A 363 15.20 12.66 14.44
CA ALA A 363 14.34 13.62 13.76
C ALA A 363 12.99 13.78 14.49
N ILE A 364 12.33 12.67 14.82
CA ILE A 364 11.06 12.68 15.54
C ILE A 364 11.21 13.33 16.92
N ARG A 365 12.25 12.95 17.69
CA ARG A 365 12.53 13.55 19.01
C ARG A 365 12.73 15.06 18.92
N ASN A 366 13.47 15.53 17.90
CA ASN A 366 13.70 16.95 17.68
C ASN A 366 12.39 17.72 17.39
N VAL A 367 11.51 17.16 16.56
CA VAL A 367 10.21 17.76 16.24
C VAL A 367 9.30 17.78 17.49
N LEU A 368 9.27 16.68 18.25
CA LEU A 368 8.47 16.54 19.47
C LEU A 368 9.06 17.31 20.68
N GLY A 369 10.33 17.71 20.64
CA GLY A 369 11.03 18.41 21.72
C GLY A 369 11.32 17.54 22.95
N ILE A 370 11.61 16.24 22.77
CA ILE A 370 11.82 15.26 23.85
C ILE A 370 13.23 14.66 23.90
#